data_AF-A0A929KC44-F1
#
_entry.id   AF-A0A929KC44-F1
#
_cell.length_a   1.000
_cell.length_b   1.000
_cell.length_c   1.000
_cell.angle_alpha   90.00
_cell.angle_beta   90.00
_cell.angle_gamma   90.00
#
_symmetry.space_group_name_H-M   'P 1'
#
loop_
_entity.id
_entity.type
_entity.pdbx_description
1 polymer ?
#
loop_
_entity_poly.entity_id
_entity_poly.type
_entity_poly.pdbx_seq_one_letter_code
_entity_poly.pdbx_strand_id
1 'polypeptide(L)'
;MQQFKTKFPTGYDIPDPLNDNIDMHVIVPEGKVFFATIFTLRNIQHLMDKLGMAYFSGADMLILNDLMKETIRIAITQIIEADELDTALSEIGSIEAVYGTGKNYDNLVDETILYN
;
A
#
# COMPACT_ATOMS: atom_id res chain seq x y z
N MET A 1 -8.31 -17.56 -1.24
CA MET A 1 -7.62 -16.27 -1.44
C MET A 1 -8.67 -15.20 -1.57
N GLN A 2 -8.73 -14.26 -0.62
CA GLN A 2 -9.59 -13.09 -0.78
C GLN A 2 -9.09 -12.28 -1.98
N GLN A 3 -10.02 -11.78 -2.80
CA GLN A 3 -9.67 -10.95 -3.95
C GLN A 3 -9.47 -9.52 -3.45
N PHE A 4 -8.37 -8.88 -3.83
CA PHE A 4 -8.16 -7.45 -3.62
C PHE A 4 -7.47 -6.86 -4.86
N LYS A 5 -7.55 -5.54 -5.01
CA LYS A 5 -6.78 -4.77 -5.99
C LYS A 5 -5.87 -3.80 -5.27
N THR A 6 -4.75 -3.47 -5.91
CA THR A 6 -3.83 -2.43 -5.45
C THR A 6 -3.74 -1.31 -6.47
N LYS A 7 -3.60 -0.08 -6.01
CA LYS A 7 -3.27 1.08 -6.85
C LYS A 7 -2.26 1.97 -6.15
N PHE A 8 -1.44 2.67 -6.92
CA PHE A 8 -0.46 3.63 -6.43
C PHE A 8 -0.91 5.03 -6.85
N PRO A 9 -1.49 5.85 -5.95
CA PRO A 9 -2.11 7.13 -6.31
C PRO A 9 -1.16 8.10 -7.03
N THR A 10 0.12 8.03 -6.72
CA THR A 10 1.19 8.83 -7.31
C THR A 10 1.92 8.12 -8.47
N GLY A 11 1.46 6.92 -8.84
CA GLY A 11 2.16 6.01 -9.76
C GLY A 11 3.18 5.12 -9.06
N TYR A 12 3.52 4.01 -9.71
CA TYR A 12 4.58 3.11 -9.27
C TYR A 12 5.92 3.55 -9.88
N ASP A 13 6.59 4.47 -9.19
CA ASP A 13 7.93 4.97 -9.55
C ASP A 13 8.89 4.71 -8.37
N ILE A 14 9.63 3.60 -8.45
CA ILE A 14 10.50 3.12 -7.37
C ILE A 14 11.92 2.94 -7.92
N PRO A 15 12.76 3.99 -7.88
CA PRO A 15 14.16 3.91 -8.29
C PRO A 15 15.00 2.92 -7.49
N ASP A 16 14.76 2.79 -6.18
CA ASP A 16 15.45 1.84 -5.30
C ASP A 16 14.44 1.09 -4.42
N PRO A 17 13.97 -0.10 -4.85
CA PRO A 17 12.99 -0.88 -4.10
C PRO A 17 13.42 -1.28 -2.68
N LEU A 18 14.70 -1.13 -2.34
CA LEU A 18 15.22 -1.41 -1.00
C LEU A 18 15.33 -0.15 -0.15
N ASN A 19 15.20 1.06 -0.69
CA ASN A 19 15.47 2.30 0.04
C ASN A 19 14.51 3.44 -0.33
N ASP A 20 13.25 3.11 -0.65
CA ASP A 20 12.23 4.10 -0.99
C ASP A 20 10.96 3.95 -0.13
N ASN A 21 9.96 4.76 -0.46
CA ASN A 21 8.60 4.64 0.04
C ASN A 21 7.57 4.81 -1.10
N ILE A 22 6.37 4.28 -0.91
CA ILE A 22 5.29 4.42 -1.90
C ILE A 22 3.93 4.46 -1.23
N ASP A 23 3.06 5.35 -1.72
CA ASP A 23 1.66 5.42 -1.32
C ASP A 23 0.85 4.35 -2.06
N MET A 24 0.03 3.61 -1.32
CA MET A 24 -0.76 2.52 -1.88
C MET A 24 -2.20 2.58 -1.37
N HIS A 25 -3.12 2.31 -2.29
CA HIS A 25 -4.48 1.92 -1.98
C HIS A 25 -4.66 0.41 -2.07
N VAL A 26 -5.31 -0.19 -1.07
CA VAL A 26 -5.86 -1.55 -1.11
C VAL A 26 -7.36 -1.44 -1.27
N ILE A 27 -7.90 -2.07 -2.31
CA ILE A 27 -9.32 -2.05 -2.63
C ILE A 27 -9.86 -3.46 -2.48
N VAL A 28 -10.91 -3.61 -1.66
CA VAL A 28 -11.57 -4.89 -1.40
C VAL A 28 -12.93 -4.98 -2.13
N PRO A 29 -13.47 -6.19 -2.39
CA PRO A 29 -14.66 -6.39 -3.21
C PRO A 29 -15.93 -5.74 -2.63
N GLU A 30 -15.97 -5.52 -1.32
CA GLU A 30 -17.03 -4.82 -0.60
C GLU A 30 -17.10 -3.32 -0.96
N GLY A 31 -16.13 -2.82 -1.72
CA GLY A 31 -16.10 -1.44 -2.21
C GLY A 31 -15.43 -0.45 -1.25
N LYS A 32 -14.76 -0.95 -0.21
CA LYS A 32 -13.92 -0.14 0.68
C LYS A 32 -12.53 0.08 0.07
N VAL A 33 -11.94 1.23 0.40
CA VAL A 33 -10.58 1.60 0.03
C VAL A 33 -9.78 1.90 1.28
N PHE A 34 -8.64 1.25 1.39
CA PHE A 34 -7.66 1.42 2.46
C PHE A 34 -6.41 2.10 1.93
N PHE A 35 -5.75 2.88 2.76
CA PHE A 35 -4.52 3.60 2.47
C PHE A 35 -3.40 3.16 3.40
N ALA A 36 -2.19 3.05 2.84
CA ALA A 36 -0.95 3.11 3.59
C ALA A 36 0.18 3.69 2.74
N THR A 37 1.13 4.32 3.42
CA THR A 37 2.46 4.55 2.85
C THR A 37 3.35 3.39 3.25
N ILE A 38 3.87 2.69 2.25
CA ILE A 38 4.79 1.57 2.42
C ILE A 38 6.21 2.13 2.50
N PHE A 39 6.96 1.73 3.52
CA PHE A 39 8.37 2.04 3.69
C PHE A 39 9.20 0.76 3.72
N THR A 40 10.46 0.85 3.29
CA THR A 40 11.44 -0.19 3.65
C THR A 40 12.15 0.17 4.96
N LEU A 41 12.61 -0.85 5.69
CA LEU A 41 13.40 -0.62 6.90
C LEU A 41 14.68 0.19 6.60
N ARG A 42 15.30 -0.05 5.45
CA ARG A 42 16.51 0.68 5.03
C ARG A 42 16.19 2.14 4.65
N ASN A 43 15.03 2.42 4.06
CA ASN A 43 14.57 3.79 3.83
C ASN A 43 14.39 4.55 5.14
N ILE A 44 13.72 3.93 6.12
CA ILE A 44 13.53 4.52 7.44
C ILE A 44 14.88 4.85 8.09
N GLN A 45 15.81 3.88 8.11
CA GLN A 45 17.15 4.08 8.66
C GLN A 45 17.89 5.22 7.93
N HIS A 46 17.85 5.23 6.60
CA HIS A 46 18.48 6.27 5.79
C HIS A 46 17.94 7.66 6.11
N LEU A 47 16.62 7.82 6.22
CA LEU A 47 15.98 9.10 6.54
C LEU A 47 16.32 9.54 7.97
N MET A 48 16.32 8.63 8.94
CA MET A 48 16.69 8.94 10.33
C MET A 48 18.14 9.42 10.43
N ASP A 49 19.08 8.71 9.79
CA ASP A 49 20.51 9.08 9.81
C ASP A 49 20.75 10.43 9.11
N LYS A 50 20.15 10.61 7.93
CA LYS A 50 20.30 11.83 7.13
C LYS A 50 19.76 13.08 7.83
N LEU A 51 18.66 12.93 8.57
CA LEU A 51 17.98 14.05 9.24
C LEU A 51 18.37 14.17 10.72
N GLY A 52 19.18 13.24 11.25
CA GLY A 52 19.56 13.21 12.67
C GLY A 52 18.36 12.98 13.60
N MET A 53 17.36 12.23 13.15
CA MET A 53 16.13 12.00 13.91
C MET A 53 16.27 10.81 14.85
N ALA A 54 15.77 10.96 16.08
CA ALA A 54 15.72 9.87 17.06
C ALA A 54 14.54 8.90 16.87
N TYR A 55 13.55 9.29 16.05
CA TYR A 55 12.37 8.49 15.77
C TYR A 55 11.89 8.71 14.33
N PHE A 56 11.12 7.76 13.82
CA PHE A 56 10.38 7.85 12.57
C PHE A 56 8.96 7.35 12.82
N SER A 57 7.96 8.08 12.35
CA SER A 57 6.55 7.76 12.58
C SER A 57 5.65 8.33 11.49
N GLY A 58 4.54 7.66 11.22
CA GLY A 58 3.48 8.09 10.32
C GLY A 58 2.19 7.33 10.67
N ALA A 59 1.05 7.96 10.43
CA ALA A 59 -0.25 7.44 10.85
C ALA A 59 -0.64 6.13 10.14
N ASP A 60 -0.18 5.96 8.89
CA ASP A 60 -0.60 4.87 7.99
C ASP A 60 0.63 4.15 7.42
N MET A 61 1.56 3.80 8.29
CA MET A 61 2.84 3.20 7.89
C MET A 61 2.78 1.68 7.85
N LEU A 62 3.11 1.11 6.68
CA LEU A 62 3.41 -0.30 6.53
C LEU A 62 4.90 -0.48 6.22
N ILE A 63 5.60 -1.36 6.94
CA ILE A 63 7.03 -1.59 6.74
C ILE A 63 7.23 -2.94 6.05
N LEU A 64 7.83 -2.95 4.87
CA LEU A 64 8.18 -4.14 4.12
C LEU A 64 9.69 -4.30 3.93
N ASN A 65 10.12 -5.49 3.50
CA ASN A 65 11.54 -5.75 3.21
C ASN A 65 12.00 -5.06 1.93
N ASP A 66 11.12 -4.98 0.94
CA ASP A 66 11.32 -4.28 -0.33
C ASP A 66 9.95 -3.85 -0.89
N LEU A 67 9.98 -2.96 -1.89
CA LEU A 67 8.79 -2.44 -2.54
C LEU A 67 8.44 -3.17 -3.83
N MET A 68 8.96 -4.39 -4.05
CA MET A 68 8.59 -5.18 -5.22
C MET A 68 7.09 -5.52 -5.16
N LYS A 69 6.43 -5.51 -6.32
CA LYS A 69 4.98 -5.78 -6.42
C LYS A 69 4.61 -7.13 -5.81
N GLU A 70 5.46 -8.14 -5.97
CA GLU A 70 5.28 -9.47 -5.38
C GLU A 70 5.30 -9.41 -3.85
N THR A 71 6.25 -8.70 -3.25
CA THR A 71 6.37 -8.52 -1.81
C THR A 71 5.15 -7.80 -1.25
N ILE A 72 4.74 -6.70 -1.89
CA ILE A 72 3.52 -5.96 -1.54
C ILE A 72 2.30 -6.89 -1.58
N ARG A 73 2.15 -7.68 -2.65
CA ARG A 73 1.03 -8.61 -2.82
C ARG A 73 0.99 -9.67 -1.71
N ILE A 74 2.13 -10.26 -1.37
CA ILE A 74 2.25 -11.26 -0.31
C ILE A 74 1.88 -10.64 1.04
N ALA A 75 2.41 -9.46 1.36
CA ALA A 75 2.14 -8.79 2.61
C ALA A 75 0.64 -8.45 2.79
N ILE A 76 0.00 -7.91 1.75
CA ILE A 76 -1.44 -7.60 1.81
C ILE A 76 -2.29 -8.86 1.92
N THR A 77 -1.89 -9.95 1.25
CA THR A 77 -2.55 -11.25 1.42
C THR A 77 -2.48 -11.71 2.88
N GLN A 78 -1.31 -11.61 3.51
CA GLN A 78 -1.11 -12.01 4.91
C GLN A 78 -1.91 -11.14 5.89
N ILE A 79 -1.93 -9.82 5.70
CA ILE A 79 -2.72 -8.87 6.52
C ILE A 79 -4.21 -9.21 6.45
N ILE A 80 -4.71 -9.50 5.24
CA ILE A 80 -6.11 -9.88 5.04
C ILE A 80 -6.42 -11.23 5.68
N GLU A 81 -5.54 -12.23 5.53
CA GLU A 81 -5.71 -13.55 6.14
C GLU A 81 -5.63 -13.52 7.67
N ALA A 82 -4.94 -12.52 8.23
CA ALA A 82 -4.85 -12.27 9.67
C ALA A 82 -6.00 -11.42 10.23
N ASP A 83 -6.93 -10.92 9.40
CA ASP A 83 -8.00 -9.98 9.80
C ASP A 83 -7.44 -8.66 10.40
N GLU A 84 -6.28 -8.20 9.89
CA GLU A 84 -5.56 -7.04 10.43
C GLU A 84 -5.71 -5.78 9.55
N LEU A 85 -6.60 -5.80 8.54
CA LEU A 85 -6.69 -4.72 7.55
C LEU A 85 -6.97 -3.35 8.18
N ASP A 86 -7.94 -3.27 9.10
CA ASP A 86 -8.32 -2.05 9.81
C ASP A 86 -7.27 -1.57 10.84
N THR A 87 -6.31 -2.44 11.19
CA THR A 87 -5.22 -2.12 12.14
C THR A 87 -3.94 -1.74 11.41
N ALA A 88 -3.65 -2.38 10.28
CA ALA A 88 -2.45 -2.18 9.49
C ALA A 88 -2.58 -1.02 8.48
N LEU A 89 -3.80 -0.72 8.03
CA LEU A 89 -4.10 0.30 7.02
C LEU A 89 -5.25 1.20 7.51
N SER A 90 -5.38 2.38 6.93
CA SER A 90 -6.50 3.28 7.22
C SER A 90 -7.59 3.18 6.16
N GLU A 91 -8.84 2.93 6.57
CA GLU A 91 -9.99 3.06 5.67
C GLU A 91 -10.20 4.54 5.29
N ILE A 92 -10.11 4.85 4.00
CA ILE A 92 -10.28 6.22 3.46
C ILE A 92 -11.62 6.43 2.74
N GLY A 93 -12.49 5.42 2.77
CA GLY A 93 -13.87 5.50 2.29
C GLY A 93 -14.21 4.48 1.21
N SER A 94 -15.26 4.76 0.44
CA SER A 94 -15.71 3.89 -0.65
C SER A 94 -14.98 4.15 -1.96
N ILE A 95 -15.03 3.19 -2.89
CA ILE A 95 -14.49 3.34 -4.24
C ILE A 95 -15.03 4.60 -4.93
N GLU A 96 -16.33 4.88 -4.82
CA GLU A 96 -16.92 6.07 -5.44
C GLU A 96 -16.43 7.38 -4.80
N ALA A 97 -16.20 7.39 -3.48
CA ALA A 97 -15.68 8.56 -2.79
C ALA A 97 -14.23 8.87 -3.18
N VAL A 98 -13.40 7.83 -3.37
CA VAL A 98 -11.97 7.97 -3.67
C VAL A 98 -11.71 8.15 -5.17
N TYR A 99 -12.40 7.40 -6.03
CA TYR A 99 -12.12 7.35 -7.48
C TYR A 99 -13.19 8.02 -8.35
N GLY A 100 -14.29 8.49 -7.75
CA GLY A 100 -15.38 9.20 -8.43
C GLY A 100 -16.60 8.34 -8.73
N THR A 101 -17.73 9.02 -8.97
CA THR A 101 -19.04 8.41 -9.22
C THR A 101 -19.01 7.44 -10.40
N GLY A 102 -19.64 6.26 -10.23
CA GLY A 102 -19.71 5.22 -11.26
C GLY A 102 -18.46 4.32 -11.31
N LYS A 103 -17.45 4.55 -10.46
CA LYS A 103 -16.36 3.60 -10.23
C LYS A 103 -16.82 2.48 -9.30
N ASN A 104 -16.39 1.26 -9.57
CA ASN A 104 -16.68 0.07 -8.78
C ASN A 104 -15.49 -0.88 -8.82
N TYR A 105 -15.55 -1.95 -8.03
CA TYR A 105 -14.43 -2.88 -7.94
C TYR A 105 -14.02 -3.42 -9.31
N ASP A 106 -14.97 -3.84 -10.14
CA ASP A 106 -14.70 -4.46 -11.44
C ASP A 106 -13.99 -3.54 -12.43
N ASN A 107 -14.32 -2.24 -12.42
CA ASN A 107 -13.76 -1.27 -13.36
C ASN A 107 -12.42 -0.64 -12.93
N LEU A 108 -11.92 -0.97 -11.75
CA LEU A 108 -10.57 -0.60 -11.31
C LEU A 108 -9.52 -1.60 -11.83
N VAL A 109 -8.36 -1.09 -12.23
CA VAL A 109 -7.20 -1.90 -12.61
C VAL A 109 -6.34 -2.16 -11.39
N ASP A 110 -5.90 -3.41 -11.25
CA ASP A 110 -4.90 -3.82 -10.25
C ASP A 110 -3.49 -3.57 -10.78
N GLU A 111 -2.70 -2.78 -10.06
CA GLU A 111 -1.37 -2.35 -10.49
C GLU A 111 -0.24 -3.27 -9.99
N THR A 112 -0.53 -4.24 -9.10
CA THR A 112 0.45 -5.27 -8.70
C THR A 112 0.42 -6.53 -9.55
N ILE A 113 -0.63 -6.74 -10.37
CA ILE A 113 -0.66 -7.85 -11.31
C ILE A 113 0.24 -7.51 -12.51
N LEU A 114 1.34 -8.25 -12.64
CA LEU A 114 2.14 -8.23 -13.85
C LEU A 114 1.37 -8.98 -14.95
N TYR A 115 0.93 -8.26 -15.98
CA TYR A 115 0.46 -8.91 -17.20
C TYR A 115 1.69 -9.46 -17.93
N ASN A 116 1.83 -10.79 -17.94
CA ASN A 116 2.79 -11.50 -18.79
C ASN A 116 2.38 -11.42 -20.26
#